data_AF-O84163-F1
#
_entry.id   AF-O84163-F1
#
_cell.length_a   1.000
_cell.length_b   1.000
_cell.length_c   1.000
_cell.angle_alpha   90.00
_cell.angle_beta   90.00
_cell.angle_gamma   90.00
#
_symmetry.space_group_name_H-M   'P 1'
#
loop_
_entity.id
_entity.type
_entity.pdbx_description
1 polymer ?
#
loop_
_entity_poly.entity_id
_entity_poly.type
_entity_poly.pdbx_seq_one_letter_code
_entity_poly.pdbx_strand_id
1 'polypeptide(L)'
;MARKPLVDRDHFPKYRTICDTIMEGNLENIRFSDKTGESVYSSKELPSVLFKRIGQKNAKQRVLNNIAVNACLAKIGVDGLQVLSASTYKDFLIEDKPFGKGALDTLIAYRLNPSLFDRAVKSLCKLFSFYHCPDLFVKSSDLLKDSPHSKLLLGFKENNESLAAESATLQPILYLTGIQCILEEPTPDLEAKLSSLFPYHKTLIQQELSKLRVSKPKVEASKEPTPPSTYDERLNSSPYRNGKFL
;
A
#
# COMPACT_ATOMS: atom_id res chain seq x y z
N MET A 1 10.89 -0.62 -15.03
CA MET A 1 9.68 0.02 -15.58
C MET A 1 9.24 1.06 -14.55
N ALA A 2 9.12 2.33 -14.93
CA ALA A 2 8.72 3.39 -13.99
C ALA A 2 7.25 3.21 -13.57
N ARG A 3 6.95 3.35 -12.28
CA ARG A 3 5.57 3.35 -11.78
C ARG A 3 4.82 4.54 -12.35
N LYS A 4 3.68 4.30 -13.00
CA LYS A 4 2.82 5.36 -13.52
C LYS A 4 1.62 5.52 -12.59
N PRO A 5 1.47 6.65 -11.89
CA PRO A 5 0.33 6.85 -11.00
C PRO A 5 -0.96 7.20 -11.76
N LEU A 6 -0.84 7.67 -13.00
CA LEU A 6 -1.94 8.12 -13.84
C LEU A 6 -2.09 7.23 -15.07
N VAL A 7 -3.32 7.02 -15.50
CA VAL A 7 -3.62 6.33 -16.77
C VAL A 7 -3.04 7.12 -17.95
N ASP A 8 -2.94 6.45 -19.09
CA ASP A 8 -2.36 7.02 -20.29
C ASP A 8 -3.12 8.26 -20.77
N ARG A 9 -2.39 9.37 -20.93
CA ARG A 9 -2.97 10.67 -21.31
C ARG A 9 -3.42 10.69 -22.76
N ASP A 10 -2.80 9.88 -23.62
CA ASP A 10 -3.12 9.85 -25.05
C ASP A 10 -4.54 9.30 -25.28
N HIS A 11 -5.03 8.48 -24.35
CA HIS A 11 -6.37 7.92 -24.37
C HIS A 11 -7.43 8.79 -23.66
N PHE A 12 -7.04 9.92 -23.06
CA PHE A 12 -7.95 10.74 -22.26
C PHE A 12 -9.18 11.28 -23.02
N PRO A 13 -9.09 11.68 -24.32
CA PRO A 13 -10.28 12.04 -25.09
C PRO A 13 -11.31 10.92 -25.14
N LYS A 14 -10.87 9.67 -25.36
CA LYS A 14 -11.75 8.50 -25.38
C LYS A 14 -12.36 8.21 -24.01
N TYR A 15 -11.58 8.36 -22.94
CA TYR A 15 -12.10 8.21 -21.58
C TYR A 15 -13.23 9.19 -21.29
N ARG A 16 -13.09 10.46 -21.72
CA ARG A 16 -14.15 11.47 -21.56
C ARG A 16 -15.42 11.09 -22.31
N THR A 17 -15.29 10.72 -23.58
CA THR A 17 -16.44 10.28 -24.39
C THR A 17 -17.20 9.16 -23.70
N ILE A 18 -16.51 8.12 -23.23
CA ILE A 18 -17.18 7.00 -22.53
C ILE A 18 -17.88 7.48 -21.25
N CYS A 19 -17.23 8.31 -20.43
CA CYS A 19 -17.87 8.86 -19.24
C CYS A 19 -19.13 9.68 -19.55
N ASP A 20 -19.09 10.48 -20.62
CA ASP A 20 -20.23 11.29 -21.05
C ASP A 20 -21.37 10.40 -21.58
N THR A 21 -21.06 9.39 -22.38
CA THR A 21 -22.01 8.36 -22.84
C THR A 21 -22.68 7.61 -21.68
N ILE A 22 -21.93 7.28 -20.61
CA ILE A 22 -22.50 6.68 -19.39
C ILE A 22 -23.49 7.65 -18.70
N MET A 23 -23.15 8.94 -18.65
CA MET A 23 -23.99 9.97 -18.02
C MET A 23 -25.28 10.22 -18.80
N GLU A 24 -25.22 10.11 -20.13
CA GLU A 24 -26.37 10.20 -21.03
C GLU A 24 -27.26 8.95 -20.99
N GLY A 25 -26.83 7.88 -20.32
CA GLY A 25 -27.59 6.64 -20.18
C GLY A 25 -27.49 5.71 -21.39
N ASN A 26 -26.60 5.98 -22.34
CA ASN A 26 -26.35 5.09 -23.47
C ASN A 26 -25.36 3.98 -23.07
N LEU A 27 -25.84 2.73 -23.01
CA LEU A 27 -25.04 1.60 -22.51
C LEU A 27 -24.83 0.47 -23.54
N GLU A 28 -25.09 0.71 -24.83
CA GLU A 28 -25.04 -0.34 -25.88
C GLU A 28 -23.69 -1.09 -25.93
N ASN A 29 -22.57 -0.39 -25.67
CA ASN A 29 -21.22 -0.95 -25.62
C ASN A 29 -20.57 -0.94 -24.24
N ILE A 30 -21.39 -0.72 -23.20
CA ILE A 30 -20.91 -0.54 -21.83
C ILE A 30 -21.54 -1.61 -20.94
N ARG A 31 -20.69 -2.41 -20.29
CA ARG A 31 -21.11 -3.34 -19.26
C ARG A 31 -21.11 -2.64 -17.91
N PHE A 32 -22.19 -2.81 -17.16
CA PHE A 32 -22.36 -2.26 -15.81
C PHE A 32 -22.28 -3.36 -14.75
N SER A 33 -21.71 -3.03 -13.58
CA SER A 33 -21.73 -3.84 -12.38
C SER A 33 -21.82 -2.96 -11.14
N ASP A 34 -22.66 -3.34 -10.19
CA ASP A 34 -22.87 -2.70 -8.89
C ASP A 34 -22.53 -3.62 -7.70
N LYS A 35 -21.92 -4.78 -7.98
CA LYS A 35 -21.76 -5.87 -7.01
C LYS A 35 -20.97 -5.47 -5.75
N THR A 36 -20.07 -4.51 -5.87
CA THR A 36 -19.23 -4.02 -4.77
C THR A 36 -19.80 -2.80 -4.04
N GLY A 37 -21.04 -2.40 -4.34
CA GLY A 37 -21.62 -1.14 -3.83
C GLY A 37 -21.10 0.11 -4.56
N GLU A 38 -20.18 -0.06 -5.51
CA GLU A 38 -19.72 0.99 -6.42
C GLU A 38 -20.30 0.72 -7.82
N SER A 39 -20.77 1.77 -8.50
CA SER A 39 -21.18 1.70 -9.90
C SER A 39 -19.95 1.62 -10.80
N VAL A 40 -19.64 0.42 -11.29
CA VAL A 40 -18.48 0.15 -12.15
C VAL A 40 -18.94 -0.15 -13.57
N TYR A 41 -18.30 0.50 -14.53
CA TYR A 41 -18.56 0.35 -15.95
C TYR A 41 -17.29 -0.12 -16.67
N SER A 42 -17.46 -0.94 -17.70
CA SER A 42 -16.38 -1.35 -18.61
C SER A 42 -16.86 -1.24 -20.05
N SER A 43 -16.05 -0.59 -20.89
CA SER A 43 -16.35 -0.41 -22.31
C SER A 43 -15.71 -1.51 -23.14
N LYS A 44 -16.39 -1.95 -24.21
CA LYS A 44 -15.79 -2.85 -25.21
C LYS A 44 -14.63 -2.19 -25.97
N GLU A 45 -14.67 -0.86 -26.12
CA GLU A 45 -13.65 -0.10 -26.87
C GLU A 45 -12.35 0.07 -26.08
N LEU A 46 -12.45 0.08 -24.75
CA LEU A 46 -11.33 0.22 -23.82
C LEU A 46 -11.44 -0.84 -22.72
N PRO A 47 -11.19 -2.13 -23.05
CA PRO A 47 -11.39 -3.24 -22.13
C PRO A 47 -10.36 -3.30 -20.99
N SER A 48 -9.25 -2.57 -21.13
CA SER A 48 -8.16 -2.48 -20.15
C SER A 48 -8.42 -1.48 -19.02
N VAL A 49 -9.55 -0.76 -19.04
CA VAL A 49 -9.85 0.31 -18.07
C VAL A 49 -11.25 0.12 -17.48
N LEU A 50 -11.39 0.45 -16.21
CA LEU A 50 -12.65 0.50 -15.48
C LEU A 50 -13.03 1.95 -15.21
N PHE A 51 -14.33 2.24 -15.34
CA PHE A 51 -14.91 3.55 -15.04
C PHE A 51 -15.79 3.40 -13.82
N LYS A 52 -15.42 4.00 -12.68
CA LYS A 52 -16.15 3.89 -11.42
C LYS A 52 -16.81 5.22 -11.10
N ARG A 53 -18.14 5.27 -11.09
CA ARG A 53 -18.91 6.47 -10.73
C ARG A 53 -19.04 6.54 -9.21
N ILE A 54 -18.14 7.29 -8.60
CA ILE A 54 -18.01 7.39 -7.12
C ILE A 54 -18.15 8.82 -6.60
N GLY A 55 -18.42 9.78 -7.50
CA GLY A 55 -18.52 11.20 -7.22
C GLY A 55 -17.16 11.90 -7.27
N GLN A 56 -17.17 13.14 -7.74
CA GLN A 56 -15.95 13.91 -8.02
C GLN A 56 -14.98 13.99 -6.82
N LYS A 57 -15.50 14.25 -5.60
CA LYS A 57 -14.67 14.39 -4.40
C LYS A 57 -13.92 13.08 -4.08
N ASN A 58 -14.62 11.96 -4.11
CA ASN A 58 -14.04 10.65 -3.81
C ASN A 58 -13.05 10.21 -4.89
N ALA A 59 -13.37 10.45 -6.18
CA ALA A 59 -12.47 10.16 -7.29
C ALA A 59 -11.13 10.91 -7.15
N LYS A 60 -11.19 12.22 -6.87
CA LYS A 60 -9.99 13.04 -6.66
C LYS A 60 -9.17 12.54 -5.49
N GLN A 61 -9.82 12.26 -4.35
CA GLN A 61 -9.13 11.75 -3.17
C GLN A 61 -8.41 10.42 -3.45
N ARG A 62 -9.06 9.50 -4.18
CA ARG A 62 -8.50 8.20 -4.52
C ARG A 62 -7.27 8.30 -5.42
N VAL A 63 -7.26 9.23 -6.38
CA VAL A 63 -6.06 9.53 -7.18
C VAL A 63 -4.93 10.08 -6.32
N LEU A 64 -5.20 11.02 -5.40
CA LEU A 64 -4.19 11.55 -4.50
C LEU A 64 -3.60 10.45 -3.60
N ASN A 65 -4.44 9.56 -3.09
CA ASN A 65 -4.00 8.41 -2.29
C ASN A 65 -3.13 7.46 -3.13
N ASN A 66 -3.52 7.16 -4.37
CA ASN A 66 -2.72 6.31 -5.27
C ASN A 66 -1.34 6.93 -5.54
N ILE A 67 -1.25 8.27 -5.69
CA ILE A 67 0.02 8.99 -5.84
C ILE A 67 0.86 8.84 -4.57
N ALA A 68 0.28 9.06 -3.38
CA ALA A 68 0.97 8.95 -2.11
C ALA A 68 1.52 7.53 -1.85
N VAL A 69 0.70 6.50 -2.10
CA VAL A 69 1.13 5.10 -1.97
C VAL A 69 2.25 4.79 -2.98
N ASN A 70 2.13 5.23 -4.24
CA ASN A 70 3.21 5.05 -5.22
C ASN A 70 4.53 5.71 -4.81
N ALA A 71 4.48 6.89 -4.19
CA ALA A 71 5.66 7.57 -3.65
C ALA A 71 6.30 6.75 -2.51
N CYS A 72 5.49 6.19 -1.61
CA CYS A 72 5.98 5.29 -0.54
C CYS A 72 6.63 4.03 -1.12
N LEU A 73 5.98 3.39 -2.09
CA LEU A 73 6.53 2.21 -2.78
C LEU A 73 7.87 2.53 -3.48
N ALA A 74 8.00 3.73 -4.07
CA ALA A 74 9.22 4.19 -4.72
C ALA A 74 10.34 4.45 -3.71
N LYS A 75 10.05 5.18 -2.63
CA LYS A 75 10.99 5.49 -1.54
C LYS A 75 11.57 4.21 -0.91
N ILE A 76 10.74 3.19 -0.71
CA ILE A 76 11.17 1.92 -0.11
C ILE A 76 11.88 1.00 -1.12
N GLY A 77 11.76 1.26 -2.43
CA GLY A 77 12.39 0.45 -3.46
C GLY A 77 11.91 -1.01 -3.43
N VAL A 78 10.60 -1.21 -3.28
CA VAL A 78 9.96 -2.52 -3.52
C VAL A 78 9.66 -2.69 -5.01
N ASP A 79 9.42 -3.90 -5.48
CA ASP A 79 9.18 -4.15 -6.90
C ASP A 79 8.09 -5.21 -7.20
N GLY A 80 7.65 -5.96 -6.19
CA GLY A 80 6.49 -6.88 -6.27
C GLY A 80 5.14 -6.23 -6.01
N LEU A 81 5.11 -4.91 -5.79
CA LEU A 81 3.91 -4.14 -5.46
C LEU A 81 3.76 -2.92 -6.36
N GLN A 82 2.51 -2.67 -6.76
CA GLN A 82 2.09 -1.49 -7.50
C GLN A 82 0.70 -1.02 -7.05
N VAL A 83 0.31 0.17 -7.48
CA VAL A 83 -1.06 0.67 -7.41
C VAL A 83 -1.54 0.80 -8.84
N LEU A 84 -2.83 0.57 -9.07
CA LEU A 84 -3.42 0.78 -10.39
C LEU A 84 -3.33 2.27 -10.76
N SER A 85 -2.88 2.54 -11.99
CA SER A 85 -2.89 3.90 -12.51
C SER A 85 -4.33 4.37 -12.57
N ALA A 86 -4.57 5.60 -12.13
CA ALA A 86 -5.91 6.14 -12.11
C ALA A 86 -5.93 7.63 -12.47
N SER A 87 -7.03 8.09 -13.06
CA SER A 87 -7.31 9.50 -13.28
C SER A 87 -8.78 9.77 -13.04
N THR A 88 -9.17 11.04 -13.06
CA THR A 88 -10.54 11.45 -12.79
C THR A 88 -11.13 12.25 -13.92
N TYR A 89 -12.42 12.08 -14.16
CA TYR A 89 -13.20 12.98 -15.00
C TYR A 89 -14.63 13.07 -14.48
N LYS A 90 -15.11 14.29 -14.19
CA LYS A 90 -16.41 14.54 -13.53
C LYS A 90 -16.56 13.66 -12.28
N ASP A 91 -17.56 12.79 -12.24
CA ASP A 91 -17.86 11.89 -11.13
C ASP A 91 -17.15 10.53 -11.21
N PHE A 92 -16.31 10.33 -12.22
CA PHE A 92 -15.66 9.06 -12.49
C PHE A 92 -14.23 9.03 -12.00
N LEU A 93 -13.88 7.91 -11.37
CA LEU A 93 -12.52 7.39 -11.31
C LEU A 93 -12.31 6.45 -12.50
N ILE A 94 -11.32 6.76 -13.33
CA ILE A 94 -10.88 5.97 -14.48
C ILE A 94 -9.62 5.23 -14.03
N GLU A 95 -9.67 3.90 -13.92
CA GLU A 95 -8.61 3.10 -13.32
C GLU A 95 -8.22 1.94 -14.24
N ASP A 96 -6.93 1.65 -14.36
CA ASP A 96 -6.46 0.48 -15.09
C ASP A 96 -7.08 -0.79 -14.50
N LYS A 97 -7.43 -1.73 -15.37
CA LYS A 97 -7.97 -3.02 -14.95
C LYS A 97 -6.81 -3.96 -14.63
N PRO A 98 -6.76 -4.56 -13.43
CA PRO A 98 -5.81 -5.64 -13.16
C PRO A 98 -6.15 -6.87 -14.01
N PHE A 99 -5.19 -7.78 -14.13
CA PHE A 99 -5.45 -9.07 -14.77
C PHE A 99 -6.46 -9.90 -13.94
N GLY A 100 -7.37 -10.60 -14.61
CA GLY A 100 -8.42 -11.42 -13.97
C GLY A 100 -9.77 -10.71 -13.76
N LYS A 101 -10.71 -11.45 -13.16
CA LYS A 101 -12.10 -11.02 -12.88
C LYS A 101 -12.26 -10.39 -11.49
N GLY A 102 -11.19 -10.30 -10.69
CA GLY A 102 -11.17 -9.55 -9.43
C GLY A 102 -10.49 -10.29 -8.27
N ALA A 103 -10.90 -9.94 -7.05
CA ALA A 103 -10.32 -10.45 -5.80
C ALA A 103 -10.41 -11.97 -5.63
N LEU A 104 -11.52 -12.56 -6.10
CA LEU A 104 -11.74 -14.01 -6.04
C LEU A 104 -10.68 -14.76 -6.86
N ASP A 105 -10.37 -14.28 -8.07
CA ASP A 105 -9.34 -14.88 -8.91
C ASP A 105 -7.96 -14.78 -8.24
N THR A 106 -7.69 -13.66 -7.55
CA THR A 106 -6.45 -13.48 -6.78
C THR A 106 -6.37 -14.51 -5.64
N LEU A 107 -7.47 -14.71 -4.91
CA LEU A 107 -7.54 -15.72 -3.85
C LEU A 107 -7.38 -17.14 -4.40
N ILE A 108 -8.03 -17.46 -5.53
CA ILE A 108 -7.90 -18.77 -6.18
C ILE A 108 -6.44 -19.00 -6.61
N ALA A 109 -5.83 -18.03 -7.29
CA ALA A 109 -4.44 -18.12 -7.72
C ALA A 109 -3.49 -18.32 -6.53
N TYR A 110 -3.72 -17.59 -5.43
CA TYR A 110 -2.95 -17.75 -4.20
C TYR A 110 -3.06 -19.16 -3.59
N ARG A 111 -4.25 -19.77 -3.62
CA ARG A 111 -4.44 -21.13 -3.12
C ARG A 111 -3.82 -22.20 -4.02
N LEU A 112 -3.86 -21.99 -5.34
CA LEU A 112 -3.35 -22.95 -6.32
C LEU A 112 -1.83 -22.90 -6.46
N ASN A 113 -1.23 -21.71 -6.40
CA ASN A 113 0.21 -21.53 -6.57
C ASN A 113 0.73 -20.40 -5.67
N PRO A 114 0.93 -20.67 -4.37
CA PRO A 114 1.35 -19.65 -3.40
C PRO A 114 2.66 -18.96 -3.79
N SER A 115 3.64 -19.68 -4.35
CA SER A 115 4.98 -19.14 -4.64
C SER A 115 4.98 -17.98 -5.65
N LEU A 116 3.92 -17.84 -6.46
CA LEU A 116 3.72 -16.66 -7.31
C LEU A 116 3.67 -15.35 -6.50
N PHE A 117 3.34 -15.42 -5.21
CA PHE A 117 3.20 -14.27 -4.33
C PHE A 117 4.46 -13.99 -3.51
N ASP A 118 5.50 -14.84 -3.54
CA ASP A 118 6.72 -14.70 -2.72
C ASP A 118 7.32 -13.28 -2.82
N ARG A 119 7.45 -12.77 -4.05
CA ARG A 119 8.01 -11.43 -4.30
C ARG A 119 7.12 -10.32 -3.74
N ALA A 120 5.80 -10.46 -3.86
CA ALA A 120 4.86 -9.50 -3.30
C ALA A 120 4.88 -9.54 -1.76
N VAL A 121 4.95 -10.73 -1.15
CA VAL A 121 5.03 -10.90 0.31
C VAL A 121 6.32 -10.30 0.87
N LYS A 122 7.47 -10.53 0.22
CA LYS A 122 8.74 -9.86 0.55
C LYS A 122 8.60 -8.33 0.50
N SER A 123 7.97 -7.82 -0.56
CA SER A 123 7.71 -6.40 -0.74
C SER A 123 6.77 -5.83 0.34
N LEU A 124 5.75 -6.57 0.75
CA LEU A 124 4.83 -6.18 1.84
C LEU A 124 5.54 -6.14 3.19
N CYS A 125 6.40 -7.13 3.49
CA CYS A 125 7.23 -7.14 4.70
C CYS A 125 8.08 -5.87 4.77
N LYS A 126 8.71 -5.49 3.65
CA LYS A 126 9.52 -4.27 3.56
C LYS A 126 8.68 -3.01 3.72
N LEU A 127 7.59 -2.86 2.94
CA LEU A 127 6.71 -1.70 3.00
C LEU A 127 6.19 -1.46 4.41
N PHE A 128 5.62 -2.49 5.03
CA PHE A 128 4.95 -2.35 6.31
C PHE A 128 5.87 -2.31 7.53
N SER A 129 7.17 -2.51 7.32
CA SER A 129 8.18 -2.23 8.35
C SER A 129 8.42 -0.73 8.59
N PHE A 130 7.89 0.12 7.70
CA PHE A 130 7.99 1.59 7.73
C PHE A 130 6.64 2.29 7.61
N TYR A 131 5.64 1.64 7.02
CA TYR A 131 4.33 2.22 6.75
C TYR A 131 3.18 1.37 7.30
N HIS A 132 2.03 1.99 7.52
CA HIS A 132 0.82 1.31 7.92
C HIS A 132 -0.36 1.69 7.02
N CYS A 133 -1.02 0.67 6.48
CA CYS A 133 -2.30 0.81 5.75
C CYS A 133 -3.38 0.08 6.56
N PRO A 134 -4.11 0.77 7.45
CA PRO A 134 -5.13 0.14 8.30
C PRO A 134 -6.15 -0.66 7.50
N ASP A 135 -6.61 -0.10 6.37
CA ASP A 135 -7.64 -0.65 5.48
C ASP A 135 -7.35 -2.08 5.00
N LEU A 136 -6.08 -2.51 4.97
CA LEU A 136 -5.70 -3.84 4.53
C LEU A 136 -5.94 -4.92 5.59
N PHE A 137 -6.01 -4.54 6.86
CA PHE A 137 -6.04 -5.46 8.00
C PHE A 137 -7.33 -5.39 8.80
N VAL A 138 -8.29 -4.57 8.38
CA VAL A 138 -9.62 -4.50 9.00
C VAL A 138 -10.30 -5.85 8.82
N LYS A 139 -10.69 -6.48 9.94
CA LYS A 139 -11.54 -7.67 9.94
C LYS A 139 -12.98 -7.21 9.72
N SER A 140 -13.61 -7.64 8.64
CA SER A 140 -15.01 -7.31 8.35
C SER A 140 -15.96 -8.45 8.70
N SER A 141 -17.23 -8.09 8.90
CA SER A 141 -18.37 -8.99 9.06
C SER A 141 -18.87 -9.57 7.72
N ASP A 142 -18.54 -8.94 6.58
CA ASP A 142 -18.92 -9.41 5.25
C ASP A 142 -17.73 -10.10 4.54
N LEU A 143 -17.85 -11.43 4.35
CA LEU A 143 -16.78 -12.32 3.93
C LEU A 143 -16.24 -12.06 2.51
N LEU A 144 -17.05 -11.52 1.59
CA LEU A 144 -16.69 -11.45 0.17
C LEU A 144 -16.31 -10.05 -0.31
N LYS A 145 -17.01 -9.00 0.15
CA LYS A 145 -16.78 -7.63 -0.33
C LYS A 145 -15.57 -6.98 0.35
N ASP A 146 -15.39 -7.26 1.64
CA ASP A 146 -14.40 -6.61 2.48
C ASP A 146 -13.30 -7.56 2.95
N SER A 147 -13.11 -8.69 2.25
CA SER A 147 -11.93 -9.52 2.49
C SER A 147 -10.68 -8.68 2.23
N PRO A 148 -9.59 -8.85 3.00
CA PRO A 148 -8.31 -8.21 2.70
C PRO A 148 -7.82 -8.43 1.26
N HIS A 149 -8.21 -9.55 0.63
CA HIS A 149 -7.91 -9.83 -0.78
C HIS A 149 -8.66 -8.93 -1.77
N SER A 150 -9.73 -8.24 -1.36
CA SER A 150 -10.38 -7.23 -2.22
C SER A 150 -9.51 -6.01 -2.47
N LYS A 151 -8.55 -5.76 -1.57
CA LYS A 151 -7.53 -4.70 -1.69
C LYS A 151 -6.26 -5.17 -2.39
N LEU A 152 -6.17 -6.45 -2.74
CA LEU A 152 -4.98 -7.07 -3.32
C LEU A 152 -5.37 -7.78 -4.62
N LEU A 153 -5.00 -7.21 -5.77
CA LEU A 153 -5.35 -7.75 -7.07
C LEU A 153 -4.09 -8.24 -7.79
N LEU A 154 -4.06 -9.53 -8.14
CA LEU A 154 -2.94 -10.12 -8.86
C LEU A 154 -2.90 -9.60 -10.31
N GLY A 155 -1.72 -9.23 -10.77
CA GLY A 155 -1.46 -8.75 -12.11
C GLY A 155 -0.26 -9.41 -12.73
N PHE A 156 -0.30 -9.65 -14.03
CA PHE A 156 0.88 -10.07 -14.80
C PHE A 156 1.37 -8.88 -15.63
N LYS A 157 2.69 -8.79 -15.81
CA LYS A 157 3.30 -7.72 -16.61
C LYS A 157 2.99 -7.85 -18.10
N GLU A 158 2.65 -9.06 -18.54
CA GLU A 158 2.21 -9.41 -19.89
C GLU A 158 0.86 -10.13 -19.77
N ASN A 159 -0.02 -9.95 -20.76
CA ASN A 159 -1.27 -10.72 -20.86
C ASN A 159 -0.93 -12.20 -21.09
N ASN A 160 -0.69 -12.94 -20.02
CA ASN A 160 -0.52 -14.38 -20.05
C ASN A 160 -1.89 -15.01 -19.85
N GLU A 161 -2.50 -15.48 -20.93
CA GLU A 161 -3.80 -16.15 -20.90
C GLU A 161 -3.76 -17.50 -20.16
N SER A 162 -2.56 -18.06 -19.94
CA SER A 162 -2.38 -19.35 -19.28
C SER A 162 -1.68 -19.23 -17.93
N LEU A 163 -2.43 -19.45 -16.84
CA LEU A 163 -1.88 -19.73 -15.51
C LEU A 163 -1.10 -21.07 -15.46
N ALA A 164 -1.21 -21.89 -16.52
CA ALA A 164 -0.59 -23.21 -16.64
C ALA A 164 0.76 -23.20 -17.39
N ALA A 165 1.19 -22.06 -17.94
CA ALA A 165 2.52 -21.92 -18.52
C ALA A 165 3.57 -21.75 -17.40
N GLU A 166 4.55 -22.63 -17.40
CA GLU A 166 5.71 -22.77 -16.50
C GLU A 166 5.90 -21.69 -15.41
N SER A 167 5.65 -22.09 -14.15
CA SER A 167 5.64 -21.23 -12.95
C SER A 167 6.96 -20.50 -12.65
N ALA A 168 8.07 -20.86 -13.29
CA ALA A 168 9.39 -20.30 -12.99
C ALA A 168 9.62 -18.91 -13.58
N THR A 169 8.93 -18.54 -14.66
CA THR A 169 9.14 -17.26 -15.37
C THR A 169 8.10 -16.20 -15.02
N LEU A 170 6.95 -16.61 -14.48
CA LEU A 170 5.88 -15.69 -14.09
C LEU A 170 6.30 -14.89 -12.86
N GLN A 171 6.44 -13.58 -13.06
CA GLN A 171 6.75 -12.61 -12.01
C GLN A 171 5.58 -11.65 -11.86
N PRO A 172 4.45 -12.10 -11.27
CA PRO A 172 3.29 -11.24 -11.13
C PRO A 172 3.56 -10.10 -10.14
N ILE A 173 2.76 -9.06 -10.29
CA ILE A 173 2.69 -7.89 -9.43
C ILE A 173 1.41 -7.99 -8.62
N LEU A 174 1.48 -7.65 -7.33
CA LEU A 174 0.29 -7.49 -6.52
C LEU A 174 -0.09 -6.01 -6.48
N TYR A 175 -1.27 -5.68 -7.00
CA TYR A 175 -1.83 -4.34 -6.97
C TYR A 175 -2.50 -4.08 -5.63
N LEU A 176 -2.05 -3.05 -4.93
CA LEU A 176 -2.75 -2.46 -3.79
C LEU A 176 -3.84 -1.54 -4.32
N THR A 177 -5.10 -1.81 -3.98
CA THR A 177 -6.24 -1.06 -4.48
C THR A 177 -7.15 -0.58 -3.37
N GLY A 178 -7.83 0.55 -3.58
CA GLY A 178 -8.79 1.08 -2.62
C GLY A 178 -8.20 1.40 -1.24
N ILE A 179 -6.90 1.74 -1.18
CA ILE A 179 -6.23 2.24 0.02
C ILE A 179 -6.66 3.70 0.24
N GLN A 180 -7.24 3.97 1.40
CA GLN A 180 -7.72 5.31 1.74
C GLN A 180 -6.68 6.09 2.55
N CYS A 181 -5.87 5.38 3.33
CA CYS A 181 -4.87 5.98 4.19
C CYS A 181 -3.57 5.17 4.19
N ILE A 182 -2.44 5.89 4.20
CA ILE A 182 -1.11 5.34 4.47
C ILE A 182 -0.44 6.22 5.52
N LEU A 183 -0.03 5.61 6.63
CA LEU A 183 0.61 6.28 7.75
C LEU A 183 2.12 6.00 7.72
N GLU A 184 2.95 7.02 7.99
CA GLU A 184 4.41 6.90 8.06
C GLU A 184 4.89 6.29 9.39
N GLU A 185 4.33 5.15 9.74
CA GLU A 185 4.68 4.39 10.94
C GLU A 185 4.66 2.88 10.65
N PRO A 186 5.46 2.04 11.33
CA PRO A 186 5.43 0.61 11.11
C PRO A 186 4.07 0.01 11.46
N THR A 187 3.62 -0.98 10.68
CA THR A 187 2.40 -1.70 11.00
C THR A 187 2.55 -2.47 12.32
N PRO A 188 1.66 -2.27 13.31
CA PRO A 188 1.71 -3.01 14.56
C PRO A 188 1.38 -4.48 14.32
N ASP A 189 2.07 -5.38 15.03
CA ASP A 189 1.95 -6.84 14.92
C ASP A 189 2.10 -7.36 13.48
N LEU A 190 3.03 -6.76 12.73
CA LEU A 190 3.22 -7.01 11.30
C LEU A 190 3.31 -8.50 10.93
N GLU A 191 4.12 -9.26 11.68
CA GLU A 191 4.29 -10.70 11.43
C GLU A 191 2.97 -11.45 11.51
N ALA A 192 2.18 -11.21 12.56
CA ALA A 192 0.89 -11.87 12.77
C ALA A 192 -0.12 -11.46 11.69
N LYS A 193 -0.18 -10.16 11.37
CA LYS A 193 -1.09 -9.64 10.34
C LYS A 193 -0.78 -10.19 8.94
N LEU A 194 0.48 -10.16 8.53
CA LEU A 194 0.88 -10.74 7.24
C LEU A 194 0.73 -12.25 7.21
N SER A 195 1.02 -12.95 8.31
CA SER A 195 0.84 -14.40 8.40
C SER A 195 -0.63 -14.81 8.34
N SER A 196 -1.54 -13.97 8.84
CA SER A 196 -2.98 -14.16 8.70
C SER A 196 -3.44 -13.92 7.26
N LEU A 197 -2.85 -12.94 6.57
CA LEU A 197 -3.20 -12.59 5.20
C LEU A 197 -2.60 -13.57 4.17
N PHE A 198 -1.41 -14.08 4.45
CA PHE A 198 -0.67 -15.01 3.61
C PHE A 198 -0.27 -16.27 4.40
N PRO A 199 -1.22 -17.17 4.71
CA PRO A 199 -0.99 -18.32 5.57
C PRO A 199 0.04 -19.35 5.06
N TYR A 200 0.25 -19.44 3.74
CA TYR A 200 1.26 -20.31 3.14
C TYR A 200 2.69 -19.73 3.19
N HIS A 201 2.85 -18.48 3.63
CA HIS A 201 4.13 -17.75 3.62
C HIS A 201 4.69 -17.45 5.01
N LYS A 202 4.18 -18.08 6.09
CA LYS A 202 4.60 -17.80 7.48
C LYS A 202 6.12 -17.82 7.65
N THR A 203 6.78 -18.88 7.17
CA THR A 203 8.24 -19.03 7.25
C THR A 203 8.97 -17.94 6.46
N LEU A 204 8.50 -17.61 5.26
CA LEU A 204 9.09 -16.54 4.45
C LEU A 204 8.97 -15.18 5.16
N ILE A 205 7.80 -14.86 5.72
CA ILE A 205 7.55 -13.61 6.46
C ILE A 205 8.53 -13.49 7.63
N GLN A 206 8.70 -14.54 8.43
CA GLN A 206 9.64 -14.56 9.55
C GLN A 206 11.08 -14.31 9.11
N GLN A 207 11.51 -14.96 8.03
CA GLN A 207 12.85 -14.78 7.47
C GLN A 207 13.08 -13.35 6.97
N GLU A 208 12.10 -12.73 6.29
CA GLU A 208 12.25 -11.37 5.77
C GLU A 208 12.22 -10.32 6.88
N LEU A 209 11.33 -10.46 7.87
CA LEU A 209 11.26 -9.53 8.99
C LEU A 209 12.50 -9.58 9.88
N SER A 210 13.13 -10.75 10.05
CA SER A 210 14.39 -10.85 10.81
C SER A 210 15.53 -10.10 10.12
N LYS A 211 15.67 -10.19 8.80
CA LYS A 211 16.65 -9.41 8.01
C LYS A 211 16.45 -7.90 8.17
N LEU A 212 15.20 -7.45 8.18
CA LEU A 212 14.84 -6.03 8.33
C LEU A 212 15.10 -5.50 9.74
N ARG A 213 14.98 -6.34 10.78
CA ARG A 213 15.35 -5.97 12.15
C ARG A 213 16.86 -5.76 12.32
N VAL A 214 17.67 -6.61 11.69
CA VAL A 214 19.14 -6.51 11.74
C VAL A 214 19.67 -5.28 11.00
N SER A 215 18.93 -4.76 10.02
CA SER A 215 19.33 -3.62 9.19
C SER A 215 18.82 -2.26 9.70
N LYS A 216 17.99 -2.21 10.74
CA LYS A 216 17.73 -0.95 11.44
C LYS A 216 18.99 -0.59 12.24
N PRO A 217 19.61 0.58 12.02
CA PRO A 217 20.66 1.04 12.93
C PRO A 217 20.06 1.05 14.34
N LYS A 218 20.75 0.44 15.31
CA LYS A 218 20.46 0.69 16.71
C LYS A 218 20.46 2.21 16.86
N VAL A 219 19.30 2.79 17.15
CA VAL A 219 19.22 4.16 17.68
C VAL A 219 20.22 4.16 18.83
N GLU A 220 21.26 4.99 18.71
CA GLU A 220 22.24 5.16 19.76
C GLU A 220 21.46 5.37 21.05
N ALA A 221 21.65 4.45 22.00
CA ALA A 221 21.05 4.58 23.31
C ALA A 221 21.43 5.96 23.82
N SER A 222 20.42 6.81 24.04
CA SER A 222 20.60 8.09 24.70
C SER A 222 21.51 7.89 25.89
N LYS A 223 22.65 8.58 25.88
CA LYS A 223 23.60 8.58 26.99
C LYS A 223 22.83 8.78 28.28
N GLU A 224 23.02 7.83 29.19
CA GLU A 224 22.61 7.91 30.59
C GLU A 224 22.80 9.33 31.12
N PRO A 225 21.79 9.96 31.75
CA PRO A 225 22.01 11.24 32.39
C PRO A 225 22.98 11.03 33.56
N THR A 226 24.17 11.63 33.45
CA THR A 226 25.13 11.73 34.54
C THR A 226 24.43 12.45 35.71
N PRO A 227 24.43 11.89 36.93
CA PRO A 227 23.83 12.58 38.07
C PRO A 227 24.59 13.89 38.33
N PRO A 228 23.89 14.97 38.72
CA PRO A 228 24.54 16.25 38.98
C PRO A 228 25.48 16.12 40.18
N SER A 229 26.73 16.54 39.98
CA SER A 229 27.70 16.81 41.03
C SER A 229 27.16 17.94 41.92
N THR A 230 26.84 17.64 43.18
CA THR A 230 26.44 18.64 44.16
C THR A 230 27.67 19.27 44.80
N TYR A 231 27.89 20.52 44.40
CA TYR A 231 28.52 21.67 45.06
C TYR A 231 29.26 21.52 46.40
N ASP A 232 30.49 22.06 46.36
CA ASP A 232 31.23 22.80 47.38
C ASP A 232 30.49 23.14 48.69
N GLU A 233 30.90 22.48 49.78
CA GLU A 233 30.81 23.04 51.13
C GLU A 233 31.98 24.01 51.35
N ARG A 234 31.78 25.28 51.03
CA ARG A 234 32.53 26.38 51.66
C ARG A 234 31.58 27.50 52.05
N LEU A 235 31.36 27.61 53.36
CA LEU A 235 31.41 28.84 54.17
C LEU A 235 30.40 28.78 55.32
N ASN A 236 30.88 28.65 56.56
CA ASN A 236 30.88 29.79 57.48
C ASN A 236 31.33 29.38 58.89
N SER A 237 32.47 29.91 59.32
CA SER A 237 32.59 30.54 60.65
C SER A 237 33.84 31.43 60.70
N SER A 238 33.58 32.73 60.63
CA SER A 238 34.46 33.87 60.97
C SER A 238 34.69 33.94 62.50
N PRO A 239 35.33 34.96 63.11
CA PRO A 239 36.58 35.67 62.83
C PRO A 239 37.51 35.74 64.09
N TYR A 240 38.84 35.85 63.92
CA TYR A 240 39.73 36.51 64.89
C TYR A 240 40.84 37.22 64.09
N ARG A 241 40.78 38.54 63.88
CA ARG A 241 41.34 39.62 64.72
C ARG A 241 42.78 39.38 65.19
N ASN A 242 43.75 39.90 64.44
CA ASN A 242 44.56 41.08 64.82
C ASN A 242 45.89 41.10 64.06
N GLY A 243 46.01 42.02 63.10
CA GLY A 243 47.29 42.60 62.74
C GLY A 243 47.65 43.69 63.75
N LYS A 244 48.85 43.61 64.32
CA LYS A 244 49.58 44.73 64.92
C LYS A 244 50.63 45.16 63.91
N PHE A 245 50.67 46.43 63.53
CA PHE A 245 51.92 47.18 63.34
C PHE A 245 51.63 48.68 63.53
N LEU A 246 52.36 49.26 64.50
CA LEU A 246 52.49 50.67 64.91
C LEU A 246 51.27 51.32 65.59
#